data_AF-A0A2V9J9Y7-F1
#
_entry.id   AF-A0A2V9J9Y7-F1
#
_cell.length_a   1.000
_cell.length_b   1.000
_cell.length_c   1.000
_cell.angle_alpha   90.00
_cell.angle_beta   90.00
_cell.angle_gamma   90.00
#
_symmetry.space_group_name_H-M   'P 1'
#
loop_
_entity.id
_entity.type
_entity.pdbx_description
1 polymer ?
#
loop_
_entity_poly.entity_id
_entity_poly.type
_entity_poly.pdbx_seq_one_letter_code
_entity_poly.pdbx_strand_id
1 'polypeptide(L)'
;GRADGDRKEVTEVVPLQNLRRDPERAQALLPLEAPGSESERNRFLIDPRDQIRVEKDARTRGLDVLGYYHSHPDHPARPSNYDRDHAWPWYSYVIIGVERGEPKELNSWVLSDDRSKFDPERVELQE
;
A
#
# COMPACT_ATOMS: atom_id res chain seq x y z
N GLY A 1 -2.87 9.19 -10.57
CA GLY A 1 -4.11 9.98 -10.46
C GLY A 1 -3.76 11.45 -10.38
N ARG A 2 -4.62 12.28 -9.80
CA ARG A 2 -4.34 13.70 -9.51
C ARG A 2 -4.78 14.05 -8.10
N ALA A 3 -4.04 14.92 -7.44
CA ALA A 3 -4.45 15.53 -6.17
C ALA A 3 -4.74 17.03 -6.35
N ASP A 4 -5.81 17.51 -5.71
CA ASP A 4 -6.16 18.92 -5.56
C ASP A 4 -6.51 19.20 -4.10
N GLY A 5 -5.55 19.76 -3.36
CA GLY A 5 -5.62 19.83 -1.89
C GLY A 5 -5.74 18.43 -1.29
N ASP A 6 -6.78 18.23 -0.47
CA ASP A 6 -7.08 16.95 0.17
C ASP A 6 -7.88 15.98 -0.72
N ARG A 7 -8.36 16.45 -1.88
CA ARG A 7 -9.12 15.61 -2.81
C ARG A 7 -8.16 14.86 -3.73
N LYS A 8 -8.29 13.53 -3.74
CA LYS A 8 -7.50 12.64 -4.60
C LYS A 8 -8.41 11.93 -5.60
N GLU A 9 -8.07 12.02 -6.88
CA GLU A 9 -8.78 11.35 -7.96
C GLU A 9 -7.91 10.24 -8.55
N VAL A 10 -8.32 9.00 -8.30
CA VAL A 10 -7.64 7.79 -8.78
C VAL A 10 -8.14 7.45 -10.17
N THR A 11 -7.26 7.54 -11.16
CA THR A 11 -7.55 7.24 -12.57
C THR A 11 -7.06 5.85 -12.99
N GLU A 12 -6.08 5.30 -12.26
CA GLU A 12 -5.49 3.99 -12.56
C GLU A 12 -4.87 3.38 -11.30
N VAL A 13 -4.68 2.06 -11.32
CA VAL A 13 -3.88 1.31 -10.35
C VAL A 13 -2.79 0.55 -11.07
N VAL A 14 -1.59 0.48 -10.48
CA VAL A 14 -0.46 -0.25 -11.05
C VAL A 14 -0.18 -1.47 -10.17
N PRO A 15 -0.45 -2.71 -10.64
CA PRO A 15 -0.14 -3.90 -9.87
C PRO A 15 1.37 -4.13 -9.82
N LEU A 16 1.89 -4.35 -8.62
CA LEU A 16 3.31 -4.66 -8.38
C LEU A 16 3.45 -6.06 -7.79
N GLN A 17 4.61 -6.68 -7.99
CA GLN A 17 4.93 -7.96 -7.39
C GLN A 17 5.31 -7.77 -5.93
N ASN A 18 4.76 -8.59 -5.04
CA ASN A 18 5.23 -8.66 -3.66
C ASN A 18 6.59 -9.36 -3.64
N LEU A 19 7.65 -8.58 -3.39
CA LEU A 19 9.03 -9.08 -3.39
C LEU A 19 9.29 -10.11 -2.29
N ARG A 20 8.45 -10.19 -1.25
CA ARG A 20 8.54 -11.27 -0.24
C ARG A 20 8.30 -12.68 -0.81
N ARG A 21 7.80 -12.80 -2.05
CA ARG A 21 7.78 -14.07 -2.80
C ARG A 21 9.16 -14.55 -3.25
N ASP A 22 10.17 -13.68 -3.20
CA ASP A 22 11.60 -13.97 -3.43
C ASP A 22 12.38 -13.65 -2.14
N PRO A 23 12.46 -14.59 -1.17
CA PRO A 23 13.02 -14.33 0.15
C PRO A 23 14.49 -13.91 0.12
N GLU A 24 15.28 -14.46 -0.81
CA GLU A 24 16.70 -14.12 -0.94
C GLU A 24 16.88 -12.67 -1.36
N ARG A 25 16.16 -12.24 -2.41
CA ARG A 25 16.20 -10.85 -2.86
C ARG A 25 15.61 -9.90 -1.84
N ALA A 26 14.52 -10.28 -1.18
CA ALA A 26 13.90 -9.48 -0.15
C ALA A 26 14.83 -9.28 1.06
N GLN A 27 15.53 -10.33 1.50
CA GLN A 27 16.52 -10.25 2.58
C GLN A 27 17.75 -9.43 2.18
N ALA A 28 18.16 -9.46 0.92
CA ALA A 28 19.27 -8.63 0.43
C ALA A 28 18.93 -7.13 0.39
N LEU A 29 17.68 -6.78 0.11
CA LEU A 29 17.23 -5.38 0.01
C LEU A 29 16.79 -4.79 1.36
N LEU A 30 16.06 -5.58 2.15
CA LEU A 30 15.60 -5.18 3.48
C LEU A 30 15.85 -6.36 4.44
N PRO A 31 17.07 -6.45 4.99
CA PRO A 31 17.44 -7.52 5.91
C PRO A 31 16.55 -7.51 7.15
N LEU A 32 15.91 -8.64 7.43
CA LEU A 32 15.22 -8.88 8.69
C LEU A 32 16.17 -9.53 9.70
N GLU A 33 16.01 -9.19 10.97
CA GLU A 33 16.77 -9.80 12.08
C GLU A 33 16.49 -11.30 12.22
N ALA A 34 15.24 -11.71 11.95
CA ALA A 34 14.80 -13.09 11.93
C ALA A 34 14.28 -13.46 10.52
N PRO A 35 15.16 -13.86 9.59
CA PRO A 35 14.75 -14.30 8.25
C PRO A 35 13.68 -15.41 8.32
N GLY A 36 12.62 -15.28 7.52
CA GLY A 36 11.50 -16.22 7.50
C GLY A 36 10.42 -16.01 8.58
N SER A 37 10.59 -15.05 9.49
CA SER A 37 9.51 -14.63 10.42
C SER A 37 8.38 -13.87 9.71
N GLU A 38 8.67 -13.36 8.52
CA GLU A 38 7.73 -12.68 7.63
C GLU A 38 7.48 -13.53 6.38
N SER A 39 6.25 -13.53 5.90
CA SER A 39 5.86 -14.18 4.64
C SER A 39 5.01 -13.24 3.80
N GLU A 40 4.79 -13.60 2.54
CA GLU A 40 3.89 -12.88 1.64
C GLU A 40 2.43 -12.84 2.14
N ARG A 41 2.06 -13.69 3.10
CA ARG A 41 0.72 -13.67 3.72
C ARG A 41 0.54 -12.55 4.72
N ASN A 42 1.60 -12.12 5.41
CA ASN A 42 1.50 -11.11 6.47
C ASN A 42 2.30 -9.84 6.19
N ARG A 43 3.11 -9.81 5.12
CA ARG A 43 3.95 -8.68 4.72
C ARG A 43 4.01 -8.54 3.22
N PHE A 44 4.18 -7.31 2.78
CA PHE A 44 4.60 -7.02 1.42
C PHE A 44 5.86 -6.16 1.40
N LEU A 45 6.64 -6.32 0.33
CA LEU A 45 7.77 -5.47 0.03
C LEU A 45 7.67 -5.07 -1.44
N ILE A 46 7.65 -3.77 -1.71
CA ILE A 46 7.74 -3.23 -3.06
C ILE A 46 9.22 -3.16 -3.43
N ASP A 47 9.59 -3.66 -4.61
CA ASP A 47 10.95 -3.46 -5.09
C ASP A 47 11.20 -1.95 -5.31
N PRO A 48 12.26 -1.36 -4.73
CA PRO A 48 12.56 0.06 -4.92
C PRO A 48 12.69 0.47 -6.39
N ARG A 49 13.09 -0.44 -7.28
CA ARG A 49 13.16 -0.19 -8.73
C ARG A 49 11.77 -0.05 -9.34
N ASP A 50 10.81 -0.84 -8.87
CA ASP A 50 9.42 -0.72 -9.31
C ASP A 50 8.78 0.56 -8.80
N GLN A 51 9.02 0.93 -7.55
CA GLN A 51 8.58 2.22 -7.00
C GLN A 51 9.07 3.39 -7.87
N ILE A 52 10.38 3.44 -8.14
CA ILE A 52 10.99 4.49 -8.97
C ILE A 52 10.43 4.46 -10.40
N ARG A 53 10.19 3.27 -10.97
CA ARG A 53 9.62 3.12 -12.31
C ARG A 53 8.21 3.72 -12.38
N VAL A 54 7.35 3.39 -11.41
CA VAL A 54 5.97 3.90 -11.36
C VAL A 54 5.95 5.40 -11.13
N GLU A 55 6.75 5.92 -10.20
CA GLU A 55 6.83 7.36 -9.95
C GLU A 55 7.33 8.15 -11.16
N LYS A 56 8.30 7.61 -11.91
CA LYS A 56 8.79 8.23 -13.14
C LYS A 56 7.72 8.24 -14.23
N ASP A 57 7.02 7.13 -14.44
CA ASP A 57 5.94 7.05 -15.43
C ASP A 57 4.79 8.00 -15.09
N ALA A 58 4.36 8.04 -13.82
CA ALA A 58 3.34 8.98 -13.38
C ALA A 58 3.77 10.43 -13.68
N ARG A 59 5.01 10.78 -13.34
CA ARG A 59 5.55 12.13 -13.58
C ARG A 59 5.62 12.51 -15.05
N THR A 60 6.05 11.62 -15.95
CA THR A 60 6.11 11.93 -17.39
C THR A 60 4.73 12.18 -18.00
N ARG A 61 3.68 11.66 -17.35
CA ARG A 61 2.28 11.82 -17.73
C ARG A 61 1.57 12.95 -16.96
N GLY A 62 2.27 13.67 -16.08
CA GLY A 62 1.68 14.71 -15.23
C GLY A 62 0.66 14.16 -14.23
N LEU A 63 0.92 12.97 -13.69
CA LEU A 63 0.12 12.29 -12.68
C LEU A 63 0.89 12.15 -11.37
N ASP A 64 0.13 11.98 -10.29
CA ASP A 64 0.64 11.71 -8.95
C ASP A 64 0.46 10.25 -8.56
N VAL A 65 1.42 9.72 -7.79
CA VAL A 65 1.25 8.48 -7.01
C VAL A 65 0.53 8.85 -5.73
N LEU A 66 -0.75 8.50 -5.64
CA LEU A 66 -1.64 8.96 -4.57
C LEU A 66 -1.61 8.06 -3.32
N GLY A 67 -1.05 6.86 -3.45
CA GLY A 67 -1.11 5.88 -2.38
C GLY A 67 -0.76 4.47 -2.80
N TYR A 68 -1.01 3.55 -1.87
CA TYR A 68 -0.73 2.13 -2.00
C TYR A 68 -2.00 1.34 -1.72
N TYR A 69 -2.13 0.18 -2.32
CA TYR A 69 -3.18 -0.77 -1.98
C TYR A 69 -2.58 -2.15 -1.69
N HIS A 70 -3.18 -2.87 -0.74
CA HIS A 70 -2.80 -4.23 -0.42
C HIS A 70 -3.99 -4.99 0.17
N SER A 71 -3.85 -6.31 0.30
CA SER A 71 -4.87 -7.16 0.91
C SER A 71 -4.41 -7.73 2.25
N HIS A 72 -5.38 -7.93 3.13
CA HIS A 72 -5.25 -8.62 4.40
C HIS A 72 -5.96 -9.98 4.31
N PRO A 73 -5.21 -11.09 4.15
CA PRO A 73 -5.80 -12.43 4.12
C PRO A 73 -6.34 -12.83 5.50
N ASP A 74 -7.61 -13.25 5.54
CA ASP A 74 -8.35 -13.69 6.72
C ASP A 74 -8.38 -12.65 7.87
N HIS A 75 -8.30 -11.36 7.50
CA HIS A 75 -8.26 -10.22 8.42
C HIS A 75 -9.08 -9.05 7.87
N PRO A 76 -9.61 -8.15 8.73
CA PRO A 76 -10.42 -7.00 8.30
C PRO A 76 -9.60 -5.97 7.54
N ALA A 77 -10.27 -5.11 6.77
CA ALA A 77 -9.67 -4.01 6.00
C ALA A 77 -9.27 -2.82 6.92
N ARG A 78 -8.42 -3.07 7.91
CA ARG A 78 -7.92 -2.08 8.87
C ARG A 78 -6.40 -2.15 8.96
N PRO A 79 -5.71 -1.00 9.08
CA PRO A 79 -4.27 -0.97 9.17
C PRO A 79 -3.79 -1.62 10.47
N SER A 80 -2.70 -2.37 10.36
CA SER A 80 -1.95 -2.91 11.48
C SER A 80 -0.92 -1.88 12.01
N ASN A 81 -0.30 -2.18 13.15
CA ASN A 81 0.84 -1.39 13.62
C ASN A 81 2.00 -1.41 12.62
N TYR A 82 2.22 -2.55 11.95
CA TYR A 82 3.27 -2.66 10.95
C TYR A 82 3.02 -1.71 9.77
N ASP A 83 1.77 -1.59 9.32
CA ASP A 83 1.40 -0.64 8.26
C ASP A 83 1.69 0.79 8.70
N ARG A 84 1.36 1.14 9.94
CA ARG A 84 1.60 2.49 10.48
C ARG A 84 3.09 2.83 10.53
N ASP A 85 3.90 1.87 10.97
CA ASP A 85 5.34 2.06 11.10
C ASP A 85 6.02 2.25 9.73
N HIS A 86 5.45 1.69 8.66
CA HIS A 86 5.99 1.74 7.29
C HIS A 86 5.21 2.64 6.31
N ALA A 87 4.21 3.38 6.81
CA ALA A 87 3.44 4.33 6.02
C ALA A 87 4.05 5.74 6.09
N TRP A 88 3.60 6.62 5.20
CA TRP A 88 3.88 8.05 5.20
C TRP A 88 2.57 8.83 5.22
N PRO A 89 2.55 10.01 5.88
CA PRO A 89 1.42 10.93 5.79
C PRO A 89 1.09 11.29 4.35
N TRP A 90 -0.09 11.88 4.14
CA TRP A 90 -0.64 12.28 2.84
C TRP A 90 -1.02 11.13 1.89
N TYR A 91 -0.30 10.01 1.83
CA TYR A 91 -0.68 8.88 0.98
C TYR A 91 -1.97 8.20 1.43
N SER A 92 -2.77 7.74 0.47
CA SER A 92 -3.92 6.86 0.71
C SER A 92 -3.47 5.40 0.83
N TYR A 93 -3.98 4.69 1.82
CA TYR A 93 -3.73 3.26 2.03
C TYR A 93 -5.04 2.50 1.88
N VAL A 94 -5.26 1.96 0.69
CA VAL A 94 -6.45 1.14 0.39
C VAL A 94 -6.19 -0.29 0.84
N ILE A 95 -6.94 -0.76 1.82
CA ILE A 95 -6.80 -2.11 2.37
C ILE A 95 -8.01 -2.92 1.96
N ILE A 96 -7.77 -4.11 1.42
CA ILE A 96 -8.80 -5.05 1.03
C ILE A 96 -8.80 -6.22 2.01
N GLY A 97 -9.87 -6.37 2.79
CA GLY A 97 -10.08 -7.55 3.62
C GLY A 97 -10.48 -8.72 2.73
N VAL A 98 -9.73 -9.82 2.78
CA VAL A 98 -9.97 -11.02 1.98
C VAL A 98 -10.32 -12.17 2.91
N GLU A 99 -11.52 -12.69 2.85
CA GLU A 99 -11.96 -13.82 3.68
C GLU A 99 -12.01 -15.10 2.83
N ARG A 100 -11.23 -16.12 3.20
CA ARG A 100 -11.19 -17.41 2.48
C ARG A 100 -10.92 -17.27 0.96
N GLY A 101 -10.11 -16.30 0.59
CA GLY A 101 -9.74 -16.01 -0.79
C GLY A 101 -10.68 -15.07 -1.54
N GLU A 102 -11.79 -14.65 -0.93
CA GLU A 102 -12.77 -13.75 -1.54
C GLU A 102 -12.66 -12.33 -0.96
N PRO A 103 -12.56 -11.26 -1.77
CA PRO A 103 -12.63 -9.88 -1.28
C PRO A 103 -13.97 -9.59 -0.60
N LYS A 104 -13.95 -9.01 0.60
CA LYS A 104 -15.16 -8.69 1.39
C LYS A 104 -15.31 -7.22 1.74
N GLU A 105 -14.21 -6.57 2.07
CA GLU A 105 -14.22 -5.20 2.57
C GLU A 105 -13.12 -4.42 1.87
N LEU A 106 -13.39 -3.16 1.53
CA LEU A 106 -12.41 -2.20 1.03
C LEU A 106 -12.56 -0.91 1.82
N ASN A 107 -11.49 -0.49 2.49
CA ASN A 107 -11.42 0.78 3.19
C ASN A 107 -10.16 1.53 2.77
N SER A 108 -10.23 2.86 2.72
CA SER A 108 -9.04 3.71 2.60
C SER A 108 -8.72 4.38 3.92
N TRP A 109 -7.43 4.62 4.14
CA TRP A 109 -6.88 5.20 5.35
C TRP A 109 -5.79 6.21 4.99
N VAL A 110 -5.68 7.28 5.76
CA VAL A 110 -4.57 8.25 5.67
C VAL A 110 -3.85 8.31 7.00
N LEU A 111 -2.52 8.26 6.97
CA LEU A 111 -1.71 8.39 8.19
C LEU A 111 -1.69 9.86 8.63
N SER A 112 -1.94 10.11 9.92
CA SER A 112 -1.82 11.46 10.48
C SER A 112 -0.38 12.00 10.35
N ASP A 113 -0.23 13.32 10.26
CA ASP A 113 1.10 13.96 10.07
C ASP A 113 2.10 13.62 11.19
N ASP A 114 1.60 13.49 12.42
CA ASP A 114 2.39 13.06 13.59
C ASP A 114 2.62 11.54 13.65
N ARG A 115 2.10 10.79 12.67
CA ARG A 115 2.17 9.33 12.53
C ARG A 115 1.57 8.55 13.69
N SER A 116 0.77 9.19 14.55
CA SER A 116 0.21 8.55 15.74
C SER A 116 -0.89 7.53 15.41
N LYS A 117 -1.66 7.77 14.35
CA LYS A 117 -2.81 6.95 13.95
C LYS A 117 -3.12 7.04 12.46
N PHE A 118 -3.90 6.08 11.98
CA PHE A 118 -4.61 6.20 10.72
C PHE A 118 -6.01 6.75 10.95
N ASP A 119 -6.40 7.70 10.11
CA ASP A 119 -7.77 8.20 10.02
C ASP A 119 -8.46 7.59 8.79
N PRO A 120 -9.75 7.22 8.89
CA PRO A 120 -10.48 6.66 7.76
C PRO A 120 -10.65 7.71 6.65
N GLU A 121 -10.39 7.30 5.42
CA GLU A 121 -10.54 8.13 4.22
C GLU A 121 -11.72 7.62 3.39
N ARG A 122 -12.69 8.50 3.11
CA ARG A 122 -13.89 8.14 2.35
C ARG A 122 -13.53 7.89 0.88
N VAL A 123 -14.02 6.77 0.34
CA VAL A 123 -13.87 6.41 -1.08
C VAL A 123 -15.23 6.49 -1.75
N GLU A 124 -15.26 7.10 -2.94
CA GLU A 124 -16.45 7.17 -3.80
C GLU A 124 -16.09 6.66 -5.18
N LEU A 125 -16.89 5.73 -5.69
CA LEU A 125 -16.76 5.26 -7.07
C LEU A 125 -17.52 6.24 -7.97
N GLN A 126 -16.87 6.70 -9.03
CA GLN A 126 -17.52 7.46 -10.09
C GLN A 126 -17.82 6.51 -11.25
N GLU A 127 -19.06 6.55 -11.73
CA GLU A 127 -19.54 5.78 -12.90
C GLU A 127 -19.17 6.45 -14.22
#